data_AF-A0A7X9W2K7-F1
#
_entry.id   AF-A0A7X9W2K7-F1
#
_cell.length_a   1.000
_cell.length_b   1.000
_cell.length_c   1.000
_cell.angle_alpha   90.00
_cell.angle_beta   90.00
_cell.angle_gamma   90.00
#
_symmetry.space_group_name_H-M   'P 1'
#
loop_
_entity.id
_entity.type
_entity.pdbx_description
1 polymer ?
#
loop_
_entity_poly.entity_id
_entity_poly.type
_entity_poly.pdbx_seq_one_letter_code
_entity_poly.pdbx_strand_id
1 'polypeptide(L)' 'MSWDTLFSLQGHGPYILGAYGVTLALMGLEAFVLWRRARIRRATARGPASEGHP' A
#
# COMPACT_ATOMS: atom_id res chain seq x y z
N MET A 1 -7.11 -24.05 16.22
CA MET A 1 -5.68 -23.89 15.89
C MET A 1 -5.27 -22.50 16.33
N SER A 2 -4.52 -22.42 17.42
CA SER A 2 -4.22 -21.21 18.17
C SER A 2 -3.36 -20.24 17.35
N TRP A 3 -3.88 -19.05 17.09
CA TRP A 3 -3.07 -17.92 16.63
C TRP A 3 -1.90 -17.64 17.60
N ASP A 4 -2.07 -17.97 18.87
CA ASP A 4 -1.03 -17.89 19.91
C ASP A 4 0.17 -18.81 19.66
N THR A 5 0.00 -19.98 19.04
CA THR A 5 1.15 -20.86 18.73
C THR A 5 2.05 -20.31 17.63
N LEU A 6 1.54 -19.47 16.71
CA LEU A 6 2.36 -18.81 15.69
C LEU A 6 3.27 -17.73 16.30
N PHE A 7 2.81 -17.07 17.38
CA PHE A 7 3.58 -16.07 18.11
C PHE A 7 4.43 -16.66 19.23
N SER A 8 4.02 -17.79 19.81
CA SER A 8 4.61 -18.39 21.01
C SER A 8 5.70 -19.43 20.72
N LEU A 9 5.78 -20.00 19.50
CA LEU A 9 6.63 -21.18 19.28
C LEU A 9 8.15 -20.97 19.37
N GLN A 10 8.71 -19.76 19.22
CA GLN A 10 10.16 -19.74 18.96
C GLN A 10 10.93 -18.43 19.11
N GLY A 11 10.44 -17.38 19.76
CA GLY A 11 11.20 -16.11 19.83
C GLY A 11 11.57 -15.50 18.46
N HIS A 12 11.02 -16.04 17.36
CA HIS A 12 11.23 -15.65 15.97
C HIS A 12 9.98 -15.02 15.35
N GLY A 13 8.88 -14.92 16.12
CA GLY A 13 7.70 -14.13 15.78
C GLY A 13 8.01 -12.72 15.26
N PRO A 14 8.90 -11.93 15.89
CA PRO A 14 9.26 -10.61 15.35
C PRO A 14 10.04 -10.67 14.03
N TYR A 15 10.81 -11.73 13.78
CA TYR A 15 11.56 -11.89 12.52
C TYR A 15 10.65 -12.28 11.36
N ILE A 16 9.67 -13.14 11.59
CA ILE A 16 8.66 -13.52 10.59
C ILE A 16 7.76 -12.31 10.30
N LEU A 17 7.26 -11.65 11.34
CA LEU A 17 6.47 -10.42 11.20
C LEU A 17 7.29 -9.30 10.53
N GLY A 18 8.58 -9.21 10.83
CA GLY A 18 9.53 -8.30 10.18
C GLY A 18 9.72 -8.63 8.70
N ALA A 19 10.08 -9.87 8.35
CA ALA A 19 10.38 -10.26 6.96
C ALA A 19 9.15 -10.15 6.04
N TYR A 20 8.02 -10.72 6.46
CA TYR A 20 6.79 -10.68 5.67
C TYR A 20 6.11 -9.30 5.74
N GLY A 21 6.18 -8.63 6.90
CA GLY A 21 5.65 -7.29 7.08
C GLY A 21 6.41 -6.23 6.29
N VAL A 22 7.74 -6.30 6.21
CA VAL A 22 8.56 -5.41 5.38
C VAL A 22 8.25 -5.60 3.90
N THR A 23 8.08 -6.84 3.45
CA THR A 23 7.70 -7.12 2.06
C THR A 23 6.35 -6.51 1.71
N LEU A 24 5.34 -6.69 2.59
CA LEU A 24 4.03 -6.07 2.45
C LEU A 24 4.08 -4.54 2.51
N ALA A 25 4.94 -3.98 3.38
CA ALA A 25 5.13 -2.54 3.49
C ALA A 25 5.75 -1.95 2.22
N LEU A 26 6.74 -2.62 1.62
CA LEU A 26 7.36 -2.20 0.36
C LEU A 26 6.36 -2.27 -0.80
N MET A 27 5.66 -3.40 -0.96
CA MET A 27 4.63 -3.55 -1.99
C MET A 27 3.50 -2.52 -1.80
N GLY A 28 3.05 -2.32 -0.57
CA GLY A 28 2.04 -1.32 -0.22
C GLY A 28 2.49 0.10 -0.49
N LEU A 29 3.76 0.42 -0.20
CA LEU A 29 4.35 1.74 -0.47
C LEU A 29 4.43 2.01 -1.97
N GLU A 30 4.89 1.07 -2.79
CA GLU A 30 4.93 1.22 -4.24
C GLU A 30 3.52 1.42 -4.82
N ALA A 31 2.57 0.59 -4.41
CA ALA A 31 1.16 0.72 -4.80
C ALA A 31 0.58 2.07 -4.37
N PHE A 32 0.89 2.53 -3.15
CA PHE A 32 0.45 3.82 -2.62
C PHE A 32 1.05 5.00 -3.40
N VAL A 33 2.33 4.95 -3.74
CA VAL A 33 3.00 5.99 -4.53
C VAL A 33 2.41 6.07 -5.94
N LEU A 34 2.21 4.92 -6.60
CA LEU A 34 1.56 4.86 -7.91
C LEU A 34 0.12 5.39 -7.85
N TRP A 35 -0.64 4.99 -6.84
CA TRP A 35 -2.00 5.47 -6.61
C TRP A 35 -2.04 6.98 -6.34
N ARG A 36 -1.16 7.51 -5.49
CA ARG A 36 -1.04 8.94 -5.20
C ARG A 36 -0.71 9.73 -6.46
N ARG A 37 0.25 9.25 -7.26
CA ARG A 37 0.64 9.90 -8.52
C ARG A 37 -0.51 9.85 -9.55
N ALA A 38 -1.20 8.73 -9.66
CA ALA A 38 -2.40 8.61 -10.50
C ALA A 38 -3.54 9.52 -10.01
N ARG A 39 -3.72 9.66 -8.68
CA ARG A 39 -4.70 10.56 -8.05
C ARG A 39 -4.41 12.02 -8.38
N ILE A 40 -3.14 12.45 -8.30
CA ILE A 40 -2.71 13.82 -8.67
C ILE A 40 -2.95 14.05 -10.16
N ARG A 41 -2.52 13.12 -11.03
CA ARG A 41 -2.77 13.24 -12.48
C ARG A 41 -4.26 13.31 -12.81
N ARG A 42 -5.10 12.56 -12.11
CA ARG A 42 -6.57 12.64 -12.26
C ARG A 42 -7.16 13.94 -11.72
N ALA A 43 -6.56 14.54 -10.70
CA ALA A 43 -6.96 15.86 -10.21
C ALA A 43 -6.59 16.95 -11.23
N THR A 44 -5.42 16.86 -11.87
CA THR A 44 -5.01 17.79 -12.93
C THR A 44 -5.78 17.57 -14.25
N ALA A 45 -6.07 16.31 -14.62
CA ALA A 45 -6.85 15.96 -15.81
C ALA A 45 -8.36 16.19 -15.66
N ARG A 46 -8.85 16.44 -14.42
CA ARG A 46 -10.20 16.95 -14.16
C ARG A 46 -10.26 18.48 -14.07
N GLY A 47 -9.15 19.18 -14.32
CA GLY A 47 -9.16 20.60 -14.69
C GLY A 47 -9.68 20.77 -16.12
N PRO A 48 -10.30 21.91 -16.43
CA PRO A 48 -11.59 22.03 -17.10
C PRO A 48 -11.57 21.45 -18.52
N ALA A 49 -12.05 20.21 -18.68
CA ALA A 49 -12.35 19.61 -19.98
C ALA A 49 -13.87 19.58 -20.27
N SER A 50 -14.61 20.48 -19.63
CA SER A 50 -15.95 21.00 -19.98
C SER A 50 -15.81 22.48 -19.64
N GLU A 51 -15.93 23.47 -20.52
CA GLU A 51 -16.87 23.62 -21.62
C GLU A 51 -16.33 24.79 -22.46
N GLY A 52 -15.60 24.48 -23.52
CA GLY A 52 -15.26 25.43 -24.58
C GLY A 52 -15.85 24.87 -25.85
N HIS A 53 -17.14 25.11 -26.06
CA HIS A 53 -17.81 24.84 -27.32
C HIS A 53 -18.30 26.18 -27.90
N PRO A 54 -17.95 26.52 -29.16
CA PRO A 54 -18.26 27.79 -29.81
C PRO A 54 -19.75 27.99 -30.10
#